data_AF-A0A0Q9QPE8-F1
#
_entry.id   AF-A0A0Q9QPE8-F1
#
_cell.length_a   1.000
_cell.length_b   1.000
_cell.length_c   1.000
_cell.angle_alpha   90.00
_cell.angle_beta   90.00
_cell.angle_gamma   90.00
#
_symmetry.space_group_name_H-M   'P 1'
#
loop_
_entity.id
_entity.type
_entity.pdbx_description
1 polymer ?
#
loop_
_entity_poly.entity_id
_entity_poly.type
_entity_poly.pdbx_seq_one_letter_code
_entity_poly.pdbx_strand_id
1 'polypeptide(L)'
;MPTGTGKTETMLALLVAARPQRVLVLVPSDALRSQVASKFETLGVLQELGIVTNHALRPVVGQIQHGFTSAETAVKFAEACNVIITTPSALSACEAEARQSILDLCSHLFVDEAHHVAARTWSEIRSNFESKRVLQFTATPFREDGKHLQGRVLYSFPLREAQAQGYFSKIDYKSIIDFGDIDRALAEQSLVKLRSDLRDGFDHVLMARVSGIPRAKEVQHHYDELASDLKPVIINSQMPKRQQKEALAALNERSSRVVICVNMLGEGFDLPALKVAAVHDPQKSLGVTLQFIGRFARTSNRGEYGGASMFVARREFQFDRRLRSLYAEDSDWNLVLRNLTENAVEEQQEVSDFEDGFTSLPEEVALRSLLPKMSTVVYRTASDNWDPHNLIEFFGEGQLLTLPIGLNEAAGIAWCVVENRHDVRWGELKTIEEISYELYVLYYDRNRKLLYINNSANDGVFEELAESVAGPGSSRFTGSTVYRVMADIERLVPTNVGVIDAHDQFRRFSMHVGSDVTASFSQAEAGTKSQTNISGGGFRNGERVSISASLKGRGWVPG
;
A
#
# COMPACT_ATOMS: atom_id res chain seq x y z
N MET A 1 -12.91 0.23 -5.59
CA MET A 1 -13.74 0.74 -6.70
C MET A 1 -13.02 1.89 -7.39
N PRO A 2 -12.70 1.81 -8.68
CA PRO A 2 -11.99 2.86 -9.41
C PRO A 2 -12.64 4.24 -9.28
N THR A 3 -11.84 5.29 -9.36
CA THR A 3 -12.36 6.67 -9.26
C THR A 3 -13.37 6.94 -10.37
N GLY A 4 -14.55 7.46 -10.01
CA GLY A 4 -15.60 7.79 -10.98
C GLY A 4 -16.64 6.70 -11.22
N THR A 5 -16.51 5.51 -10.60
CA THR A 5 -17.48 4.39 -10.75
C THR A 5 -18.56 4.39 -9.66
N GLY A 6 -18.88 5.54 -9.06
CA GLY A 6 -20.01 5.67 -8.12
C GLY A 6 -19.74 5.27 -6.66
N LYS A 7 -18.53 5.50 -6.12
CA LYS A 7 -18.22 5.25 -4.69
C LYS A 7 -19.19 5.99 -3.76
N THR A 8 -19.39 7.28 -3.98
CA THR A 8 -20.30 8.11 -3.18
C THR A 8 -21.74 7.62 -3.32
N GLU A 9 -22.20 7.31 -4.54
CA GLU A 9 -23.53 6.76 -4.78
C GLU A 9 -23.75 5.42 -4.06
N THR A 10 -22.71 4.59 -3.94
CA THR A 10 -22.75 3.34 -3.16
C THR A 10 -22.92 3.62 -1.66
N MET A 11 -22.24 4.64 -1.12
CA MET A 11 -22.46 5.08 0.27
C MET A 11 -23.91 5.53 0.52
N LEU A 12 -24.50 6.25 -0.44
CA LEU A 12 -25.89 6.68 -0.37
C LEU A 12 -26.85 5.48 -0.39
N ALA A 13 -26.59 4.49 -1.25
CA ALA A 13 -27.40 3.27 -1.31
C ALA A 13 -27.36 2.51 0.02
N LEU A 14 -26.18 2.42 0.64
CA LEU A 14 -26.01 1.81 1.96
C LEU A 14 -26.73 2.59 3.06
N LEU A 15 -26.68 3.93 3.04
CA LEU A 15 -27.43 4.76 3.98
C LEU A 15 -28.93 4.45 3.93
N VAL A 16 -29.49 4.38 2.72
CA VAL A 16 -30.92 4.13 2.51
C VAL A 16 -31.30 2.70 2.89
N ALA A 17 -30.46 1.71 2.55
CA ALA A 17 -30.74 0.30 2.79
C ALA A 17 -30.59 -0.08 4.27
N ALA A 18 -29.50 0.35 4.91
CA ALA A 18 -29.19 -0.02 6.29
C ALA A 18 -29.87 0.88 7.34
N ARG A 19 -30.27 2.10 6.95
CA ARG A 19 -30.89 3.12 7.83
C ARG A 19 -30.16 3.26 9.18
N PRO A 20 -28.84 3.52 9.16
CA PRO A 20 -28.07 3.71 10.38
C PRO A 20 -28.60 4.90 11.18
N GLN A 21 -28.53 4.81 12.51
CA GLN A 21 -28.99 5.90 13.39
C GLN A 21 -28.25 7.21 13.10
N ARG A 22 -26.92 7.12 12.93
CA ARG A 22 -26.06 8.24 12.53
C ARG A 22 -24.78 7.74 11.89
N VAL A 23 -24.38 8.38 10.79
CA VAL A 23 -23.16 8.06 10.05
C VAL A 23 -22.16 9.20 10.17
N LEU A 24 -20.93 8.87 10.55
CA LEU A 24 -19.78 9.74 10.36
C LEU A 24 -19.12 9.39 9.03
N VAL A 25 -18.91 10.37 8.16
CA VAL A 25 -18.19 10.22 6.89
C VAL A 25 -16.88 10.99 6.98
N LEU A 26 -15.76 10.28 6.94
CA LEU A 26 -14.43 10.86 6.85
C LEU A 26 -14.02 11.00 5.39
N VAL A 27 -13.53 12.18 5.05
CA VAL A 27 -12.95 12.49 3.74
C VAL A 27 -11.61 13.22 3.93
N PRO A 28 -10.66 13.07 3.01
CA PRO A 28 -9.31 13.62 3.19
C PRO A 28 -9.19 15.14 2.95
N SER A 29 -10.15 15.77 2.25
CA SER A 29 -10.07 17.19 1.87
C SER A 29 -11.38 17.96 2.04
N ASP A 30 -11.28 19.29 2.21
CA ASP A 30 -12.43 20.19 2.29
C ASP A 30 -13.28 20.20 0.99
N ALA A 31 -12.63 20.01 -0.16
CA ALA A 31 -13.29 19.93 -1.46
C ALA A 31 -14.17 18.68 -1.54
N LEU A 32 -13.63 17.51 -1.15
CA LEU A 32 -14.41 16.28 -1.06
C LEU A 32 -15.52 16.38 0.00
N ARG A 33 -15.28 17.04 1.14
CA ARG A 33 -16.33 17.25 2.17
C ARG A 33 -17.55 17.93 1.58
N SER A 34 -17.32 19.01 0.85
CA SER A 34 -18.40 19.78 0.21
C SER A 34 -19.10 18.97 -0.89
N GLN A 35 -18.34 18.25 -1.71
CA GLN A 35 -18.88 17.41 -2.79
C GLN A 35 -19.74 16.25 -2.26
N VAL A 36 -19.23 15.52 -1.26
CA VAL A 36 -19.92 14.39 -0.64
C VAL A 36 -21.15 14.89 0.12
N ALA A 37 -21.06 16.01 0.84
CA ALA A 37 -22.21 16.60 1.51
C ALA A 37 -23.37 16.91 0.56
N SER A 38 -23.08 17.57 -0.56
CA SER A 38 -24.10 17.87 -1.57
C SER A 38 -24.77 16.60 -2.12
N LYS A 39 -24.02 15.51 -2.28
CA LYS A 39 -24.54 14.21 -2.72
C LYS A 39 -25.45 13.56 -1.66
N PHE A 40 -25.07 13.61 -0.38
CA PHE A 40 -25.91 13.12 0.71
C PHE A 40 -27.20 13.94 0.88
N GLU A 41 -27.11 15.27 0.80
CA GLU A 41 -28.26 16.17 0.89
C GLU A 41 -29.29 15.91 -0.23
N THR A 42 -28.84 15.50 -1.40
CA THR A 42 -29.70 15.27 -2.58
C THR A 42 -30.07 13.81 -2.82
N LEU A 43 -29.47 12.87 -2.08
CA LEU A 43 -29.43 11.43 -2.41
C LEU A 43 -28.87 11.13 -3.81
N GLY A 44 -28.11 12.06 -4.39
CA GLY A 44 -27.40 11.90 -5.66
C GLY A 44 -28.30 11.35 -6.78
N VAL A 45 -27.81 10.36 -7.50
CA VAL A 45 -28.52 9.75 -8.64
C VAL A 45 -29.61 8.75 -8.23
N LEU A 46 -29.74 8.42 -6.94
CA LEU A 46 -30.67 7.36 -6.51
C LEU A 46 -32.13 7.75 -6.78
N GLN A 47 -32.46 9.02 -6.64
CA GLN A 47 -33.78 9.56 -7.02
C GLN A 47 -33.95 9.59 -8.55
N GLU A 48 -32.92 10.04 -9.27
CA GLU A 48 -32.93 10.11 -10.74
C GLU A 48 -33.14 8.74 -11.39
N LEU A 49 -32.53 7.69 -10.83
CA LEU A 49 -32.63 6.31 -11.29
C LEU A 49 -33.87 5.58 -10.75
N GLY A 50 -34.70 6.23 -9.93
CA GLY A 50 -35.90 5.62 -9.33
C GLY A 50 -35.62 4.53 -8.30
N ILE A 51 -34.39 4.43 -7.79
CA ILE A 51 -34.01 3.51 -6.69
C ILE A 51 -34.71 3.92 -5.40
N VAL A 52 -34.87 5.23 -5.19
CA VAL A 52 -35.72 5.79 -4.15
C VAL A 52 -36.72 6.75 -4.76
N THR A 53 -37.92 6.83 -4.17
CA THR A 53 -38.97 7.71 -4.68
C THR A 53 -38.57 9.18 -4.59
N ASN A 54 -39.08 10.02 -5.49
CA ASN A 54 -38.87 11.48 -5.46
C ASN A 54 -39.39 12.16 -4.18
N HIS A 55 -40.31 11.51 -3.45
CA HIS A 55 -40.85 11.97 -2.17
C HIS A 55 -40.08 11.43 -0.94
N ALA A 56 -39.01 10.66 -1.15
CA ALA A 56 -38.20 10.16 -0.04
C ALA A 56 -37.59 11.33 0.73
N LEU A 57 -37.70 11.27 2.06
CA LEU A 57 -37.06 12.24 2.94
C LEU A 57 -35.54 12.16 2.78
N ARG A 58 -34.92 13.33 2.68
CA ARG A 58 -33.47 13.48 2.57
C ARG A 58 -32.85 13.55 3.97
N PRO A 59 -31.63 13.03 4.17
CA PRO A 59 -30.97 13.11 5.47
C PRO A 59 -30.62 14.56 5.81
N VAL A 60 -30.63 14.88 7.10
CA VAL A 60 -29.98 16.11 7.58
C VAL A 60 -28.48 15.88 7.62
N VAL A 61 -27.74 16.68 6.84
CA VAL A 61 -26.28 16.55 6.67
C VAL A 61 -25.57 17.69 7.41
N GLY A 62 -24.74 17.34 8.38
CA GLY A 62 -23.85 18.26 9.08
C GLY A 62 -22.44 18.22 8.48
N GLN A 63 -21.83 19.39 8.31
CA GLN A 63 -20.43 19.49 7.89
C GLN A 63 -19.59 20.12 8.99
N ILE A 64 -18.58 19.39 9.49
CA ILE A 64 -17.62 19.93 10.46
C ILE A 64 -16.50 20.61 9.67
N GLN A 65 -16.53 21.95 9.67
CA GLN A 65 -15.51 22.78 9.01
C GLN A 65 -14.42 23.25 9.98
N HIS A 66 -14.79 23.42 11.25
CA HIS A 66 -13.92 23.88 12.32
C HIS A 66 -14.13 23.01 13.57
N GLY A 67 -13.12 22.96 14.43
CA GLY A 67 -13.19 22.20 15.67
C GLY A 67 -14.19 22.80 16.66
N PHE A 68 -14.87 21.93 17.42
CA PHE A 68 -15.71 22.33 18.54
C PHE A 68 -14.88 22.48 19.82
N THR A 69 -15.14 23.53 20.59
CA THR A 69 -14.49 23.81 21.89
C THR A 69 -15.38 23.48 23.09
N SER A 70 -16.52 22.81 22.88
CA SER A 70 -17.44 22.45 23.94
C SER A 70 -18.19 21.18 23.57
N ALA A 71 -18.28 20.24 24.51
CA ALA A 71 -19.05 19.02 24.34
C ALA A 71 -20.55 19.31 24.11
N GLU A 72 -21.11 20.32 24.79
CA GLU A 72 -22.53 20.65 24.67
C GLU A 72 -22.91 21.09 23.25
N THR A 73 -22.11 21.96 22.63
CA THR A 73 -22.37 22.42 21.26
C THR A 73 -22.14 21.31 20.23
N ALA A 74 -21.14 20.47 20.47
CA ALA A 74 -20.85 19.30 19.64
C ALA A 74 -21.99 18.27 19.67
N VAL A 75 -22.54 17.97 20.86
CA VAL A 75 -23.70 17.08 21.02
C VAL A 75 -24.93 17.63 20.32
N LYS A 76 -25.29 18.90 20.57
CA LYS A 76 -26.46 19.53 19.91
C LYS A 76 -26.35 19.50 18.39
N PHE A 77 -25.15 19.76 17.86
CA PHE A 77 -24.88 19.65 16.43
C PHE A 77 -25.06 18.21 15.92
N ALA A 78 -24.45 17.24 16.58
CA ALA A 78 -24.50 15.85 16.17
C ALA A 78 -25.93 15.28 16.24
N GLU A 79 -26.70 15.61 17.28
CA GLU A 79 -28.08 15.18 17.47
C GLU A 79 -29.00 15.66 16.35
N ALA A 80 -28.78 16.88 15.84
CA ALA A 80 -29.54 17.44 14.73
C ALA A 80 -29.24 16.78 13.37
N CYS A 81 -28.18 15.98 13.26
CA CYS A 81 -27.71 15.40 12.00
C CYS A 81 -27.97 13.89 11.91
N ASN A 82 -28.36 13.41 10.73
CA ASN A 82 -28.33 11.99 10.39
C ASN A 82 -26.96 11.57 9.84
N VAL A 83 -26.32 12.46 9.08
CA VAL A 83 -25.00 12.23 8.48
C VAL A 83 -24.10 13.40 8.85
N ILE A 84 -22.91 13.09 9.38
CA ILE A 84 -21.89 14.08 9.71
C ILE A 84 -20.70 13.84 8.80
N ILE A 85 -20.22 14.88 8.11
CA ILE A 85 -19.09 14.78 7.18
C ILE A 85 -17.98 15.69 7.67
N THR A 86 -16.77 15.14 7.80
CA THR A 86 -15.61 15.87 8.33
C THR A 86 -14.31 15.41 7.70
N THR A 87 -13.28 16.23 7.84
CA THR A 87 -11.90 15.82 7.59
C THR A 87 -11.23 15.35 8.89
N PRO A 88 -10.17 14.52 8.82
CA PRO A 88 -9.38 14.15 9.99
C PRO A 88 -8.82 15.37 10.72
N SER A 89 -8.42 16.42 9.99
CA SER A 89 -7.88 17.66 10.56
C SER A 89 -8.92 18.47 11.31
N ALA A 90 -10.13 18.65 10.76
CA ALA A 90 -11.21 19.38 11.43
C ALA A 90 -11.70 18.64 12.69
N LEU A 91 -11.77 17.30 12.63
CA LEU A 91 -12.14 16.49 13.79
C LEU A 91 -11.05 16.52 14.86
N SER A 92 -9.78 16.48 14.47
CA SER A 92 -8.64 16.59 15.40
C SER A 92 -8.53 17.97 16.05
N ALA A 93 -9.06 19.01 15.40
CA ALA A 93 -9.12 20.36 15.96
C ALA A 93 -10.20 20.55 17.03
N CYS A 94 -11.11 19.57 17.20
CA CYS A 94 -12.05 19.59 18.32
C CYS A 94 -11.32 19.29 19.64
N GLU A 95 -11.78 19.89 20.74
CA GLU A 95 -11.37 19.48 22.07
C GLU A 95 -11.72 18.01 22.32
N ALA A 96 -10.95 17.34 23.19
CA ALA A 96 -11.03 15.89 23.37
C ALA A 96 -12.45 15.41 23.75
N GLU A 97 -13.10 16.08 24.71
CA GLU A 97 -14.47 15.75 25.14
C GLU A 97 -15.51 16.00 24.03
N ALA A 98 -15.38 17.11 23.29
CA ALA A 98 -16.26 17.43 22.18
C ALA A 98 -16.13 16.42 21.03
N ARG A 99 -14.90 16.05 20.71
CA ARG A 99 -14.60 15.00 19.73
C ARG A 99 -15.21 13.68 20.15
N GLN A 100 -14.97 13.25 21.38
CA GLN A 100 -15.47 11.98 21.91
C GLN A 100 -17.01 11.93 21.85
N SER A 101 -17.67 13.02 22.26
CA SER A 101 -19.13 13.12 22.23
C SER A 101 -19.71 12.94 20.82
N ILE A 102 -19.05 13.48 19.78
CA ILE A 102 -19.47 13.29 18.39
C ILE A 102 -19.31 11.82 17.97
N LEU A 103 -18.16 11.20 18.30
CA LEU A 103 -17.85 9.82 17.93
C LEU A 103 -18.79 8.82 18.58
N ASP A 104 -19.12 9.03 19.86
CA ASP A 104 -20.02 8.15 20.63
C ASP A 104 -21.43 8.13 20.02
N LEU A 105 -21.93 9.28 19.59
CA LEU A 105 -23.24 9.44 18.95
C LEU A 105 -23.32 8.84 17.53
N CYS A 106 -22.19 8.51 16.91
CA CYS A 106 -22.16 7.93 15.57
C CYS A 106 -22.20 6.40 15.65
N SER A 107 -23.16 5.78 14.95
CA SER A 107 -23.32 4.32 14.90
C SER A 107 -22.47 3.65 13.83
N HIS A 108 -22.12 4.39 12.77
CA HIS A 108 -21.40 3.91 11.60
C HIS A 108 -20.32 4.91 11.21
N LEU A 109 -19.21 4.39 10.69
CA LEU A 109 -18.12 5.17 10.12
C LEU A 109 -17.93 4.78 8.66
N PHE A 110 -18.10 5.74 7.75
CA PHE A 110 -17.70 5.61 6.35
C PHE A 110 -16.43 6.40 6.12
N VAL A 111 -15.50 5.83 5.37
CA VAL A 111 -14.24 6.50 5.01
C VAL A 111 -14.13 6.51 3.50
N ASP A 112 -14.14 7.68 2.90
CA ASP A 112 -13.80 7.84 1.49
C ASP A 112 -12.29 8.03 1.34
N GLU A 113 -11.75 7.53 0.24
CA GLU A 113 -10.32 7.56 -0.09
C GLU A 113 -9.44 7.08 1.07
N ALA A 114 -9.80 5.92 1.64
CA ALA A 114 -9.18 5.37 2.85
C ALA A 114 -7.65 5.22 2.81
N HIS A 115 -7.05 5.21 1.61
CA HIS A 115 -5.60 5.17 1.43
C HIS A 115 -4.86 6.44 1.87
N HIS A 116 -5.55 7.57 2.01
CA HIS A 116 -4.99 8.82 2.53
C HIS A 116 -4.95 8.91 4.06
N VAL A 117 -5.59 7.97 4.78
CA VAL A 117 -5.65 8.12 6.24
C VAL A 117 -4.29 7.77 6.86
N ALA A 118 -3.69 8.78 7.49
CA ALA A 118 -2.45 8.64 8.24
C ALA A 118 -2.64 7.69 9.43
N ALA A 119 -1.67 6.80 9.67
CA ALA A 119 -1.80 5.70 10.63
C ALA A 119 -2.25 6.15 12.03
N ARG A 120 -1.70 7.26 12.54
CA ARG A 120 -1.98 7.74 13.89
C ARG A 120 -3.41 8.26 14.05
N THR A 121 -3.83 9.20 13.20
CA THR A 121 -5.18 9.77 13.24
C THR A 121 -6.24 8.73 12.91
N TRP A 122 -5.92 7.77 12.04
CA TRP A 122 -6.79 6.64 11.77
C TRP A 122 -7.03 5.79 13.01
N SER A 123 -5.96 5.35 13.68
CA SER A 123 -6.08 4.50 14.87
C SER A 123 -6.89 5.16 15.97
N GLU A 124 -6.69 6.47 16.21
CA GLU A 124 -7.44 7.24 17.22
C GLU A 124 -8.95 7.33 16.92
N ILE A 125 -9.32 7.54 15.65
CA ILE A 125 -10.74 7.58 15.28
C ILE A 125 -11.32 6.16 15.28
N ARG A 126 -10.60 5.19 14.71
CA ARG A 126 -11.05 3.81 14.54
C ARG A 126 -11.29 3.10 15.88
N SER A 127 -10.47 3.34 16.90
CA SER A 127 -10.65 2.70 18.22
C SER A 127 -12.05 2.94 18.80
N ASN A 128 -12.63 4.12 18.54
CA ASN A 128 -14.00 4.47 18.94
C ASN A 128 -15.11 3.74 18.15
N PHE A 129 -14.75 2.99 17.11
CA PHE A 129 -15.66 2.21 16.28
C PHE A 129 -15.31 0.72 16.26
N GLU A 130 -14.48 0.20 17.17
CA GLU A 130 -14.14 -1.23 17.21
C GLU A 130 -15.37 -2.14 17.36
N SER A 131 -16.35 -1.72 18.16
CA SER A 131 -17.64 -2.42 18.32
C SER A 131 -18.72 -1.98 17.33
N LYS A 132 -18.40 -1.05 16.41
CA LYS A 132 -19.33 -0.41 15.48
C LYS A 132 -19.00 -0.80 14.04
N ARG A 133 -19.89 -0.45 13.10
CA ARG A 133 -19.70 -0.77 11.68
C ARG A 133 -18.81 0.27 11.01
N VAL A 134 -17.68 -0.17 10.47
CA VAL A 134 -16.74 0.66 9.69
C VAL A 134 -16.72 0.17 8.23
N LEU A 135 -16.97 1.06 7.29
CA LEU A 135 -16.82 0.79 5.86
C LEU A 135 -15.81 1.74 5.22
N GLN A 136 -14.89 1.18 4.45
CA GLN A 136 -13.82 1.90 3.77
C GLN A 136 -14.02 1.81 2.25
N PHE A 137 -13.90 2.95 1.60
CA PHE A 137 -14.04 3.09 0.15
C PHE A 137 -12.74 3.65 -0.40
N THR A 138 -12.20 3.02 -1.42
CA THR A 138 -10.97 3.48 -2.06
C THR A 138 -10.91 3.02 -3.51
N ALA A 139 -10.21 3.79 -4.35
CA ALA A 139 -9.80 3.34 -5.67
C ALA A 139 -8.52 2.49 -5.63
N THR A 140 -7.73 2.62 -4.57
CA THR A 140 -6.39 2.04 -4.47
C THR A 140 -6.25 1.34 -3.11
N PRO A 141 -5.95 0.03 -3.07
CA PRO A 141 -5.86 -0.71 -1.81
C PRO A 141 -4.55 -0.46 -1.04
N PHE A 142 -3.62 0.29 -1.61
CA PHE A 142 -2.35 0.67 -0.98
C PHE A 142 -2.43 2.03 -0.33
N ARG A 143 -1.91 2.14 0.89
CA ARG A 143 -1.73 3.43 1.58
C ARG A 143 -0.51 4.16 1.04
N GLU A 144 -0.49 5.48 1.19
CA GLU A 144 0.64 6.31 0.75
C GLU A 144 1.96 5.99 1.46
N ASP A 145 1.90 5.39 2.67
CA ASP A 145 3.06 4.92 3.43
C ASP A 145 3.53 3.51 3.04
N GLY A 146 2.96 2.94 1.97
CA GLY A 146 3.28 1.59 1.48
C GLY A 146 2.67 0.46 2.31
N LYS A 147 1.89 0.76 3.36
CA LYS A 147 1.20 -0.25 4.17
C LYS A 147 -0.15 -0.64 3.55
N HIS A 148 -0.63 -1.81 3.94
CA HIS A 148 -1.96 -2.29 3.56
C HIS A 148 -3.06 -1.54 4.31
N LEU A 149 -4.22 -1.35 3.66
CA LEU A 149 -5.45 -0.92 4.35
C LEU A 149 -5.91 -2.00 5.31
N GLN A 150 -6.34 -1.62 6.51
CA GLN A 150 -6.82 -2.57 7.50
C GLN A 150 -8.26 -2.99 7.20
N GLY A 151 -8.60 -4.25 7.49
CA GLY A 151 -9.94 -4.81 7.30
C GLY A 151 -10.07 -5.64 6.02
N ARG A 152 -11.23 -6.27 5.87
CA ARG A 152 -11.54 -7.20 4.78
C ARG A 152 -12.08 -6.48 3.54
N VAL A 153 -11.65 -6.93 2.36
CA VAL A 153 -12.23 -6.50 1.09
C VAL A 153 -13.60 -7.17 0.92
N LEU A 154 -14.67 -6.38 0.95
CA LEU A 154 -16.04 -6.87 0.76
C LEU A 154 -16.43 -6.93 -0.72
N TYR A 155 -15.91 -6.00 -1.52
CA TYR A 155 -16.21 -5.88 -2.94
C TYR A 155 -15.09 -5.11 -3.65
N SER A 156 -14.71 -5.60 -4.83
CA SER A 156 -13.84 -4.90 -5.76
C SER A 156 -14.52 -4.82 -7.12
N PHE A 157 -14.56 -3.62 -7.71
CA PHE A 157 -15.01 -3.43 -9.08
C PHE A 157 -13.77 -3.37 -9.98
N PRO A 158 -13.51 -4.38 -10.83
CA PRO A 158 -12.29 -4.43 -11.62
C PRO A 158 -12.21 -3.27 -12.63
N LEU A 159 -11.01 -2.72 -12.85
CA LEU A 159 -10.80 -1.67 -13.85
C LEU A 159 -11.18 -2.16 -15.26
N ARG A 160 -10.95 -3.45 -15.57
CA ARG A 160 -11.35 -4.06 -16.85
C ARG A 160 -12.84 -4.01 -17.11
N GLU A 161 -13.65 -4.23 -16.07
CA GLU A 161 -15.11 -4.15 -16.17
C GLU A 161 -15.53 -2.70 -16.39
N ALA A 162 -14.89 -1.78 -15.67
CA ALA A 162 -15.14 -0.37 -15.85
C ALA A 162 -14.81 0.12 -17.28
N GLN A 163 -13.74 -0.40 -17.89
CA GLN A 163 -13.41 -0.13 -19.30
C GLN A 163 -14.39 -0.80 -20.27
N ALA A 164 -14.72 -2.08 -20.06
CA ALA A 164 -15.67 -2.82 -20.91
C ALA A 164 -17.07 -2.17 -20.92
N GLN A 165 -17.48 -1.59 -19.79
CA GLN A 165 -18.74 -0.87 -19.61
C GLN A 165 -18.66 0.61 -20.03
N GLY A 166 -17.50 1.07 -20.54
CA GLY A 166 -17.34 2.42 -21.09
C GLY A 166 -17.22 3.54 -20.05
N TYR A 167 -17.00 3.22 -18.76
CA TYR A 167 -16.74 4.24 -17.72
C TYR A 167 -15.37 4.92 -17.86
N PHE A 168 -14.43 4.25 -18.54
CA PHE A 168 -13.11 4.78 -18.86
C PHE A 168 -12.83 4.71 -20.36
N SER A 169 -12.39 5.83 -20.93
CA SER A 169 -11.86 5.87 -22.30
C SER A 169 -10.48 5.24 -22.35
N LYS A 170 -10.15 4.60 -23.49
CA LYS A 170 -8.78 4.16 -23.77
C LYS A 170 -7.82 5.36 -23.67
N ILE A 171 -6.67 5.15 -23.04
CA ILE A 171 -5.61 6.15 -22.94
C ILE A 171 -4.61 5.88 -24.05
N ASP A 172 -4.36 6.89 -24.89
CA ASP A 172 -3.23 6.92 -25.81
C ASP A 172 -1.99 7.38 -25.05
N TYR A 173 -1.01 6.50 -24.88
CA TYR A 173 0.18 6.75 -24.08
C TYR A 173 1.41 6.94 -24.96
N LYS A 174 2.24 7.94 -24.64
CA LYS A 174 3.52 8.15 -25.30
C LYS A 174 4.62 8.50 -24.29
N SER A 175 5.66 7.67 -24.25
CA SER A 175 6.90 7.99 -23.54
C SER A 175 7.75 8.94 -24.37
N ILE A 176 8.21 10.04 -23.78
CA ILE A 176 9.13 10.98 -24.42
C ILE A 176 10.52 10.79 -23.84
N ILE A 177 11.47 10.53 -24.74
CA ILE A 177 12.91 10.45 -24.45
C ILE A 177 13.57 11.53 -25.29
N ASP A 178 14.30 12.42 -24.63
CA ASP A 178 15.10 13.45 -25.29
C ASP A 178 16.39 13.65 -24.49
N PHE A 179 17.52 13.72 -25.17
CA PHE A 179 18.85 13.88 -24.57
C PHE A 179 19.24 15.35 -24.35
N GLY A 180 18.45 16.30 -24.86
CA GLY A 180 18.58 17.73 -24.65
C GLY A 180 17.55 18.22 -23.63
N ASP A 181 16.52 18.93 -24.11
CA ASP A 181 15.46 19.50 -23.27
C ASP A 181 14.18 18.66 -23.37
N ILE A 182 14.10 17.65 -22.50
CA ILE A 182 12.96 16.74 -22.42
C ILE A 182 11.64 17.45 -22.09
N ASP A 183 11.68 18.59 -21.39
CA ASP A 183 10.47 19.31 -21.03
C ASP A 183 9.91 20.09 -22.20
N ARG A 184 10.79 20.72 -22.98
CA ARG A 184 10.40 21.33 -24.26
C ARG A 184 9.83 20.29 -25.20
N ALA A 185 10.51 19.15 -25.38
CA ALA A 185 10.04 18.08 -26.26
C ALA A 185 8.67 17.52 -25.82
N LEU A 186 8.46 17.34 -24.51
CA LEU A 186 7.18 16.91 -23.94
C LEU A 186 6.07 17.96 -24.17
N ALA A 187 6.36 19.24 -23.94
CA ALA A 187 5.43 20.33 -24.16
C ALA A 187 5.03 20.43 -25.64
N GLU A 188 5.99 20.36 -26.57
CA GLU A 188 5.73 20.40 -28.01
C GLU A 188 4.80 19.27 -28.45
N GLN A 189 5.10 18.01 -28.06
CA GLN A 189 4.28 16.87 -28.49
C GLN A 189 2.88 16.89 -27.91
N SER A 190 2.74 17.25 -26.63
CA SER A 190 1.44 17.34 -25.98
C SER A 190 0.60 18.49 -26.56
N LEU A 191 1.21 19.63 -26.88
CA LEU A 191 0.54 20.76 -27.56
C LEU A 191 0.13 20.42 -29.00
N VAL A 192 0.96 19.69 -29.75
CA VAL A 192 0.59 19.19 -31.09
C VAL A 192 -0.67 18.34 -31.02
N LYS A 193 -0.76 17.43 -30.03
CA LYS A 193 -1.95 16.62 -29.81
C LYS A 193 -3.16 17.46 -29.44
N LEU A 194 -3.04 18.38 -28.47
CA LEU A 194 -4.12 19.29 -28.10
C LEU A 194 -4.64 20.08 -29.32
N ARG A 195 -3.74 20.64 -30.14
CA ARG A 195 -4.13 21.38 -31.34
C ARG A 195 -4.80 20.49 -32.38
N SER A 196 -4.38 19.23 -32.50
CA SER A 196 -5.08 18.27 -33.37
C SER A 196 -6.50 18.02 -32.89
N ASP A 197 -6.67 17.74 -31.60
CA ASP A 197 -7.97 17.46 -31.02
C ASP A 197 -8.94 18.64 -31.18
N LEU A 198 -8.44 19.85 -31.00
CA LEU A 198 -9.21 21.08 -31.24
C LEU A 198 -9.62 21.25 -32.71
N ARG A 199 -8.76 20.87 -33.67
CA ARG A 199 -9.11 20.88 -35.11
C ARG A 199 -10.16 19.82 -35.45
N ASP A 200 -10.10 18.68 -34.77
CA ASP A 200 -11.04 17.58 -34.93
C ASP A 200 -12.38 17.83 -34.20
N GLY A 201 -12.52 18.99 -33.53
CA GLY A 201 -13.75 19.45 -32.90
C GLY A 201 -13.90 19.06 -31.43
N PHE A 202 -12.90 18.43 -30.81
CA PHE A 202 -12.96 18.07 -29.41
C PHE A 202 -12.65 19.28 -28.50
N ASP A 203 -13.38 19.42 -27.39
CA ASP A 203 -13.18 20.49 -26.41
C ASP A 203 -12.09 20.15 -25.38
N HIS A 204 -10.90 19.76 -25.85
CA HIS A 204 -9.82 19.31 -24.97
C HIS A 204 -9.13 20.48 -24.24
N VAL A 205 -8.63 20.17 -23.05
CA VAL A 205 -7.74 20.98 -22.21
C VAL A 205 -6.51 20.14 -21.86
N LEU A 206 -5.34 20.77 -21.88
CA LEU A 206 -4.07 20.16 -21.53
C LEU A 206 -3.68 20.46 -20.08
N MET A 207 -3.25 19.43 -19.35
CA MET A 207 -2.62 19.56 -18.05
C MET A 207 -1.14 19.23 -18.13
N ALA A 208 -0.28 20.17 -17.77
CA ALA A 208 1.13 19.93 -17.49
C ALA A 208 1.31 19.69 -15.99
N ARG A 209 1.83 18.53 -15.62
CA ARG A 209 2.03 18.12 -14.23
C ARG A 209 3.51 18.05 -13.89
N VAL A 210 3.86 18.67 -12.77
CA VAL A 210 5.23 18.71 -12.24
C VAL A 210 5.27 18.32 -10.75
N SER A 211 6.47 18.05 -10.26
CA SER A 211 6.74 17.59 -8.89
C SER A 211 6.68 18.69 -7.83
N GLY A 212 6.92 19.95 -8.19
CA GLY A 212 7.08 21.05 -7.23
C GLY A 212 6.85 22.45 -7.82
N ILE A 213 6.66 23.44 -6.94
CA ILE A 213 6.40 24.84 -7.32
C ILE A 213 7.55 25.48 -8.10
N PRO A 214 8.83 25.32 -7.72
CA PRO A 214 9.94 25.81 -8.53
C PRO A 214 9.88 25.23 -9.94
N ARG A 215 9.61 23.92 -10.01
CA ARG A 215 9.55 23.17 -11.26
C ARG A 215 8.41 23.60 -12.17
N ALA A 216 7.26 23.99 -11.60
CA ALA A 216 6.15 24.53 -12.38
C ALA A 216 6.52 25.83 -13.08
N LYS A 217 7.29 26.70 -12.42
CA LYS A 217 7.75 27.96 -13.00
C LYS A 217 8.75 27.73 -14.14
N GLU A 218 9.65 26.76 -13.98
CA GLU A 218 10.59 26.37 -15.04
C GLU A 218 9.82 25.87 -16.27
N VAL A 219 8.92 24.91 -16.08
CA VAL A 219 8.15 24.30 -17.17
C VAL A 219 7.17 25.29 -17.81
N GLN A 220 6.60 26.23 -17.03
CA GLN A 220 5.69 27.26 -17.53
C GLN A 220 6.31 28.08 -18.67
N HIS A 221 7.63 28.36 -18.62
CA HIS A 221 8.31 29.12 -19.67
C HIS A 221 8.14 28.50 -21.06
N HIS A 222 8.23 27.16 -21.17
CA HIS A 222 8.04 26.46 -22.44
C HIS A 222 6.60 26.60 -22.95
N TYR A 223 5.59 26.49 -22.09
CA TYR A 223 4.20 26.64 -22.51
C TYR A 223 3.86 28.08 -22.90
N ASP A 224 4.39 29.07 -22.18
CA ASP A 224 4.21 30.49 -22.51
C ASP A 224 4.83 30.82 -23.88
N GLU A 225 6.00 30.26 -24.20
CA GLU A 225 6.66 30.41 -25.51
C GLU A 225 5.89 29.70 -26.63
N LEU A 226 5.56 28.41 -26.43
CA LEU A 226 5.01 27.53 -27.48
C LEU A 226 3.50 27.68 -27.72
N ALA A 227 2.77 28.22 -26.74
CA ALA A 227 1.31 28.20 -26.72
C ALA A 227 0.67 29.44 -26.08
N SER A 228 1.28 30.62 -26.26
CA SER A 228 0.72 31.90 -25.78
C SER A 228 -0.73 32.15 -26.21
N ASP A 229 -1.14 31.65 -27.38
CA ASP A 229 -2.51 31.70 -27.91
C ASP A 229 -3.51 30.85 -27.10
N LEU A 230 -3.04 29.78 -26.44
CA LEU A 230 -3.84 28.92 -25.56
C LEU A 230 -3.88 29.39 -24.10
N LYS A 231 -3.20 30.51 -23.81
CA LYS A 231 -3.12 31.22 -22.52
C LYS A 231 -2.85 30.28 -21.34
N PRO A 232 -1.64 29.72 -21.22
CA PRO A 232 -1.29 28.82 -20.13
C PRO A 232 -1.48 29.49 -18.76
N VAL A 233 -2.01 28.74 -17.79
CA VAL A 233 -2.16 29.21 -16.41
C VAL A 233 -1.48 28.25 -15.44
N ILE A 234 -0.92 28.79 -14.35
CA ILE A 234 -0.34 27.99 -13.27
C ILE A 234 -1.32 27.89 -12.09
N ILE A 235 -1.42 26.71 -11.47
CA ILE A 235 -2.18 26.49 -10.25
C ILE A 235 -1.27 25.75 -9.24
N ASN A 236 -1.09 26.33 -8.05
CA ASN A 236 -0.36 25.71 -6.95
C ASN A 236 -0.91 26.13 -5.57
N SER A 237 -0.52 25.38 -4.55
CA SER A 237 -1.00 25.52 -3.16
C SER A 237 -0.71 26.87 -2.52
N GLN A 238 0.36 27.55 -2.93
CA GLN A 238 0.80 28.82 -2.33
C GLN A 238 0.08 30.03 -2.96
N MET A 239 -0.68 29.83 -4.03
CA MET A 239 -1.44 30.92 -4.65
C MET A 239 -2.63 31.33 -3.77
N PRO A 240 -2.96 32.63 -3.68
CA PRO A 240 -4.18 33.09 -3.04
C PRO A 240 -5.43 32.40 -3.62
N LYS A 241 -6.39 32.04 -2.76
CA LYS A 241 -7.64 31.35 -3.17
C LYS A 241 -8.37 32.07 -4.32
N ARG A 242 -8.31 33.39 -4.36
CA ARG A 242 -8.88 34.21 -5.44
C ARG A 242 -8.22 33.90 -6.79
N GLN A 243 -6.89 33.88 -6.86
CA GLN A 243 -6.15 33.60 -8.09
C GLN A 243 -6.35 32.14 -8.56
N GLN A 244 -6.41 31.20 -7.61
CA GLN A 244 -6.77 29.81 -7.94
C GLN A 244 -8.17 29.74 -8.58
N LYS A 245 -9.15 30.45 -8.01
CA LYS A 245 -10.52 30.51 -8.54
C LYS A 245 -10.59 31.16 -9.93
N GLU A 246 -9.81 32.22 -10.15
CA GLU A 246 -9.70 32.89 -11.46
C GLU A 246 -9.08 31.96 -12.52
N ALA A 247 -8.00 31.25 -12.20
CA ALA A 247 -7.39 30.28 -13.12
C ALA A 247 -8.35 29.11 -13.44
N LEU A 248 -9.06 28.60 -12.44
CA LEU A 248 -10.08 27.55 -12.64
C LEU A 248 -11.26 28.05 -13.49
N ALA A 249 -11.71 29.29 -13.28
CA ALA A 249 -12.74 29.91 -14.11
C ALA A 249 -12.27 30.04 -15.56
N ALA A 250 -11.03 30.48 -15.79
CA ALA A 250 -10.45 30.59 -17.13
C ALA A 250 -10.41 29.24 -17.88
N LEU A 251 -10.11 28.15 -17.17
CA LEU A 251 -10.17 26.80 -17.73
C LEU A 251 -11.61 26.38 -18.06
N ASN A 252 -12.55 26.62 -17.14
CA ASN A 252 -13.97 26.28 -17.34
C ASN A 252 -14.60 27.04 -18.52
N GLU A 253 -14.27 28.32 -18.67
CA GLU A 253 -14.75 29.19 -19.75
C GLU A 253 -13.97 29.02 -21.06
N ARG A 254 -12.93 28.16 -21.08
CA ARG A 254 -12.02 27.94 -22.21
C ARG A 254 -11.28 29.19 -22.67
N SER A 255 -11.20 30.22 -21.83
CA SER A 255 -10.32 31.36 -22.05
C SER A 255 -8.85 30.98 -21.82
N SER A 256 -8.59 29.88 -21.09
CA SER A 256 -7.34 29.12 -21.05
C SER A 256 -7.61 27.66 -21.43
N ARG A 257 -6.66 27.03 -22.14
CA ARG A 257 -6.71 25.59 -22.49
C ARG A 257 -5.51 24.80 -21.98
N VAL A 258 -4.60 25.44 -21.25
CA VAL A 258 -3.39 24.81 -20.71
C VAL A 258 -3.25 25.16 -19.24
N VAL A 259 -3.12 24.15 -18.38
CA VAL A 259 -2.86 24.35 -16.94
C VAL A 259 -1.59 23.64 -16.51
N ILE A 260 -0.68 24.38 -15.87
CA ILE A 260 0.50 23.85 -15.19
C ILE A 260 0.17 23.69 -13.71
N CYS A 261 0.29 22.49 -13.16
CA CYS A 261 -0.07 22.23 -11.76
C CYS A 261 0.98 21.44 -10.98
N VAL A 262 1.05 21.73 -9.67
CA VAL A 262 1.97 21.12 -8.70
C VAL A 262 1.18 20.28 -7.74
N ASN A 263 1.27 18.95 -7.85
CA ASN A 263 0.60 17.99 -6.96
C ASN A 263 -0.88 18.25 -6.62
N MET A 264 -1.56 19.15 -7.33
CA MET A 264 -2.93 19.55 -7.05
C MET A 264 -3.60 20.05 -8.31
N LEU A 265 -4.06 19.07 -9.09
CA LEU A 265 -5.46 18.97 -9.49
C LEU A 265 -6.01 17.68 -8.84
N GLY A 266 -5.87 17.67 -7.50
CA GLY A 266 -6.15 16.55 -6.62
C GLY A 266 -7.63 16.39 -6.28
N GLU A 267 -7.88 15.66 -5.20
CA GLU A 267 -9.20 15.14 -4.86
C GLU A 267 -10.31 16.21 -4.75
N GLY A 268 -11.25 16.15 -5.70
CA GLY A 268 -12.40 17.06 -5.79
C GLY A 268 -12.39 17.97 -7.03
N PHE A 269 -11.27 18.03 -7.78
CA PHE A 269 -11.26 18.66 -9.10
C PHE A 269 -11.88 17.71 -10.15
N ASP A 270 -12.91 18.19 -10.86
CA ASP A 270 -13.63 17.46 -11.90
C ASP A 270 -13.76 18.34 -13.15
N LEU A 271 -12.90 18.10 -14.14
CA LEU A 271 -12.94 18.78 -15.44
C LEU A 271 -12.92 17.72 -16.56
N PRO A 272 -14.10 17.30 -17.07
CA PRO A 272 -14.20 16.27 -18.09
C PRO A 272 -13.44 16.55 -19.40
N ALA A 273 -13.24 17.82 -19.71
CA ALA A 273 -12.49 18.28 -20.88
C ALA A 273 -10.97 18.07 -20.76
N LEU A 274 -10.47 17.72 -19.58
CA LEU A 274 -9.05 17.48 -19.36
C LEU A 274 -8.67 16.12 -19.95
N LYS A 275 -8.23 16.16 -21.21
CA LYS A 275 -8.02 14.98 -22.07
C LYS A 275 -6.63 14.89 -22.69
N VAL A 276 -5.77 15.89 -22.45
CA VAL A 276 -4.35 15.81 -22.75
C VAL A 276 -3.55 16.01 -21.46
N ALA A 277 -2.64 15.09 -21.15
CA ALA A 277 -1.79 15.16 -19.95
C ALA A 277 -0.31 15.10 -20.35
N ALA A 278 0.46 16.09 -19.91
CA ALA A 278 1.92 16.13 -20.02
C ALA A 278 2.53 15.97 -18.61
N VAL A 279 3.04 14.78 -18.32
CA VAL A 279 3.65 14.44 -17.03
C VAL A 279 5.15 14.65 -17.13
N HIS A 280 5.61 15.84 -16.73
CA HIS A 280 7.03 16.19 -16.71
C HIS A 280 7.79 15.45 -15.60
N ASP A 281 7.13 15.27 -14.45
CA ASP A 281 7.69 14.52 -13.32
C ASP A 281 6.69 13.41 -12.88
N PRO A 282 6.98 12.13 -13.16
CA PRO A 282 6.11 11.03 -12.75
C PRO A 282 6.09 10.84 -11.23
N GLN A 283 4.94 10.41 -10.69
CA GLN A 283 4.77 10.18 -9.26
C GLN A 283 5.56 8.95 -8.78
N LYS A 284 5.94 8.98 -7.51
CA LYS A 284 6.57 7.82 -6.84
C LYS A 284 5.54 6.79 -6.35
N SER A 285 4.28 7.21 -6.17
CA SER A 285 3.19 6.36 -5.68
C SER A 285 2.30 5.87 -6.81
N LEU A 286 2.07 4.56 -6.85
CA LEU A 286 1.10 3.93 -7.75
C LEU A 286 -0.32 4.41 -7.49
N GLY A 287 -0.70 4.61 -6.22
CA GLY A 287 -2.05 5.03 -5.85
C GLY A 287 -2.42 6.40 -6.44
N VAL A 288 -1.55 7.40 -6.24
CA VAL A 288 -1.73 8.76 -6.79
C VAL A 288 -1.77 8.75 -8.32
N THR A 289 -0.97 7.88 -8.94
CA THR A 289 -0.95 7.70 -10.40
C THR A 289 -2.29 7.14 -10.90
N LEU A 290 -2.80 6.09 -10.26
CA LEU A 290 -4.08 5.46 -10.61
C LEU A 290 -5.27 6.41 -10.43
N GLN A 291 -5.30 7.18 -9.34
CA GLN A 291 -6.34 8.18 -9.13
C GLN A 291 -6.33 9.27 -10.21
N PHE A 292 -5.14 9.76 -10.56
CA PHE A 292 -4.97 10.75 -11.62
C PHE A 292 -5.51 10.21 -12.95
N ILE A 293 -5.13 8.99 -13.30
CA ILE A 293 -5.60 8.31 -14.50
C ILE A 293 -7.12 8.14 -14.49
N GLY A 294 -7.69 7.68 -13.37
CA GLY A 294 -9.13 7.49 -13.26
C GLY A 294 -9.91 8.80 -13.45
N ARG A 295 -9.39 9.94 -12.98
CA ARG A 295 -10.01 11.26 -13.21
C ARG A 295 -9.89 11.69 -14.67
N PHE A 296 -8.73 11.46 -15.28
CA PHE A 296 -8.39 11.86 -16.65
C PHE A 296 -9.15 11.04 -17.72
N ALA A 297 -9.17 9.73 -17.55
CA ALA A 297 -9.75 8.78 -18.48
C ALA A 297 -11.28 8.64 -18.34
N ARG A 298 -11.92 9.36 -17.41
CA ARG A 298 -13.36 9.25 -17.18
C ARG A 298 -14.16 9.72 -18.39
N THR A 299 -15.17 8.96 -18.79
CA THR A 299 -16.18 9.39 -19.76
C THR A 299 -17.24 10.23 -19.04
N SER A 300 -17.72 11.30 -19.69
CA SER A 300 -18.75 12.18 -19.12
C SER A 300 -20.06 11.99 -19.87
N ASN A 301 -21.16 11.87 -19.13
CA ASN A 301 -22.51 11.82 -19.72
C ASN A 301 -22.96 13.17 -20.31
N ARG A 302 -22.20 14.25 -20.11
CA ARG A 302 -22.53 15.61 -20.55
C ARG A 302 -21.84 16.02 -21.86
N GLY A 303 -21.15 15.11 -22.54
CA GLY A 303 -20.57 15.36 -23.87
C GLY A 303 -19.57 14.29 -24.34
N GLU A 304 -19.35 14.21 -25.66
CA GLU A 304 -18.33 13.36 -26.27
C GLU A 304 -16.97 14.08 -26.25
N TYR A 305 -16.23 13.95 -25.14
CA TYR A 305 -14.90 14.57 -24.97
C TYR A 305 -13.77 13.72 -25.56
N GLY A 306 -14.02 12.88 -26.57
CA GLY A 306 -12.98 12.08 -27.22
C GLY A 306 -12.15 11.16 -26.31
N GLY A 307 -11.07 10.61 -26.87
CA GLY A 307 -10.09 9.78 -26.15
C GLY A 307 -9.07 10.60 -25.38
N ALA A 308 -8.54 10.05 -24.29
CA ALA A 308 -7.55 10.73 -23.45
C ALA A 308 -6.12 10.40 -23.92
N SER A 309 -5.19 11.37 -23.89
CA SER A 309 -3.80 11.21 -24.34
C SER A 309 -2.80 11.63 -23.27
N MET A 310 -1.85 10.76 -22.94
CA MET A 310 -0.86 10.99 -21.89
C MET A 310 0.56 10.90 -22.44
N PHE A 311 1.32 11.97 -22.22
CA PHE A 311 2.72 12.10 -22.56
C PHE A 311 3.53 12.10 -21.27
N VAL A 312 4.57 11.28 -21.17
CA VAL A 312 5.38 11.18 -19.95
C VAL A 312 6.86 11.32 -20.26
N ALA A 313 7.54 12.22 -19.55
CA ALA A 313 9.00 12.34 -19.65
C ALA A 313 9.68 11.14 -18.98
N ARG A 314 10.48 10.41 -19.74
CA ARG A 314 11.29 9.30 -19.22
C ARG A 314 12.68 9.81 -18.92
N ARG A 315 12.92 10.07 -17.64
CA ARG A 315 14.25 10.31 -17.08
C ARG A 315 14.73 9.01 -16.44
N GLU A 316 16.00 8.65 -16.61
CA GLU A 316 16.59 7.46 -15.97
C GLU A 316 16.51 7.60 -14.44
N PHE A 317 15.42 7.12 -13.84
CA PHE A 317 15.21 7.18 -12.40
C PHE A 317 14.72 5.85 -11.83
N GLN A 318 15.15 5.62 -10.59
CA GLN A 318 14.79 4.49 -9.74
C GLN A 318 13.32 4.56 -9.32
N PHE A 319 12.40 4.19 -10.21
CA PHE A 319 11.01 3.97 -9.82
C PHE A 319 10.86 2.68 -8.99
N ASP A 320 9.79 2.65 -8.19
CA ASP A 320 9.12 1.42 -7.77
C ASP A 320 9.05 0.45 -8.97
N ARG A 321 9.41 -0.83 -8.75
CA ARG A 321 9.44 -1.86 -9.80
C ARG A 321 8.10 -1.92 -10.55
N ARG A 322 6.97 -1.68 -9.86
CA ARG A 322 5.61 -1.66 -10.43
C ARG A 322 5.36 -0.48 -11.37
N LEU A 323 5.97 0.68 -11.11
CA LEU A 323 5.84 1.87 -11.96
C LEU A 323 6.76 1.82 -13.19
N ARG A 324 7.85 1.03 -13.15
CA ARG A 324 8.74 0.85 -14.30
C ARG A 324 8.03 0.20 -15.49
N SER A 325 7.20 -0.80 -15.24
CA SER A 325 6.41 -1.45 -16.30
C SER A 325 5.35 -0.50 -16.87
N LEU A 326 4.80 0.38 -16.03
CA LEU A 326 3.84 1.40 -16.46
C LEU A 326 4.51 2.39 -17.41
N TYR A 327 5.63 3.01 -17.03
CA TYR A 327 6.30 4.04 -17.85
C TYR A 327 7.29 3.48 -18.90
N ALA A 328 7.16 2.21 -19.29
CA ALA A 328 7.96 1.62 -20.35
C ALA A 328 7.49 2.09 -21.75
N GLU A 329 8.40 2.09 -22.72
CA GLU A 329 8.21 2.72 -24.04
C GLU A 329 7.07 2.09 -24.87
N ASP A 330 6.88 0.77 -24.75
CA ASP A 330 5.87 -0.01 -25.50
C ASP A 330 4.80 -0.64 -24.59
N SER A 331 4.54 -0.05 -23.42
CA SER A 331 3.51 -0.59 -22.53
C SER A 331 2.10 -0.34 -23.10
N ASP A 332 1.31 -1.40 -23.29
CA ASP A 332 -0.14 -1.23 -23.36
C ASP A 332 -0.61 -0.80 -21.97
N TRP A 333 -0.69 0.51 -21.79
CA TRP A 333 -1.07 1.14 -20.53
C TRP A 333 -2.37 0.58 -19.97
N ASN A 334 -3.33 0.25 -20.83
CA ASN A 334 -4.61 -0.29 -20.39
C ASN A 334 -4.45 -1.68 -19.78
N LEU A 335 -3.61 -2.52 -20.40
CA LEU A 335 -3.26 -3.85 -19.90
C LEU A 335 -2.42 -3.78 -18.62
N VAL A 336 -1.42 -2.90 -18.58
CA VAL A 336 -0.52 -2.75 -17.42
C VAL A 336 -1.28 -2.21 -16.22
N LEU A 337 -2.12 -1.19 -16.39
CA LEU A 337 -2.97 -0.65 -15.32
C LEU A 337 -3.95 -1.70 -14.79
N ARG A 338 -4.54 -2.51 -15.69
CA ARG A 338 -5.39 -3.63 -15.30
C ARG A 338 -4.62 -4.59 -14.40
N ASN A 339 -3.49 -5.11 -14.86
CA ASN A 339 -2.71 -6.09 -14.10
C ASN A 339 -2.22 -5.52 -12.76
N LEU A 340 -1.78 -4.26 -12.73
CA LEU A 340 -1.33 -3.62 -11.49
C LEU A 340 -2.46 -3.45 -10.47
N THR A 341 -3.68 -3.16 -10.91
CA THR A 341 -4.84 -3.00 -10.02
C THR A 341 -5.41 -4.35 -9.57
N GLU A 342 -5.41 -5.36 -10.43
CA GLU A 342 -5.84 -6.72 -10.10
C GLU A 342 -4.89 -7.36 -9.09
N ASN A 343 -3.58 -7.39 -9.38
CA ASN A 343 -2.58 -7.93 -8.45
C ASN A 343 -2.62 -7.23 -7.08
N ALA A 344 -2.89 -5.93 -7.05
CA ALA A 344 -3.03 -5.16 -5.82
C ALA A 344 -4.22 -5.58 -4.95
N VAL A 345 -5.34 -5.90 -5.60
CA VAL A 345 -6.55 -6.37 -4.92
C VAL A 345 -6.36 -7.82 -4.48
N GLU A 346 -5.73 -8.65 -5.32
CA GLU A 346 -5.40 -10.03 -4.99
C GLU A 346 -4.45 -10.12 -3.79
N GLU A 347 -3.32 -9.38 -3.79
CA GLU A 347 -2.41 -9.29 -2.64
C GLU A 347 -3.15 -8.88 -1.36
N GLN A 348 -4.07 -7.92 -1.46
CA GLN A 348 -4.85 -7.45 -0.32
C GLN A 348 -5.87 -8.50 0.16
N GLN A 349 -6.46 -9.25 -0.76
CA GLN A 349 -7.38 -10.34 -0.45
C GLN A 349 -6.62 -11.49 0.21
N GLU A 350 -5.46 -11.89 -0.31
CA GLU A 350 -4.60 -12.91 0.27
C GLU A 350 -4.19 -12.57 1.70
N VAL A 351 -3.79 -11.32 1.95
CA VAL A 351 -3.50 -10.84 3.31
C VAL A 351 -4.74 -10.93 4.21
N SER A 352 -5.91 -10.53 3.72
CA SER A 352 -7.15 -10.60 4.50
C SER A 352 -7.57 -12.04 4.80
N ASP A 353 -7.51 -12.94 3.82
CA ASP A 353 -7.87 -14.35 3.97
C ASP A 353 -6.90 -15.06 4.91
N PHE A 354 -5.61 -14.69 4.85
CA PHE A 354 -4.60 -15.16 5.77
C PHE A 354 -4.90 -14.75 7.22
N GLU A 355 -5.31 -13.50 7.45
CA GLU A 355 -5.70 -12.98 8.76
C GLU A 355 -6.98 -13.63 9.29
N ASP A 356 -8.00 -13.76 8.45
CA ASP A 356 -9.27 -14.41 8.81
C ASP A 356 -9.09 -15.90 9.14
N GLY A 357 -8.00 -16.52 8.66
CA GLY A 357 -7.63 -17.89 9.00
C GLY A 357 -7.09 -18.08 10.42
N PHE A 358 -6.78 -17.00 11.15
CA PHE A 358 -6.34 -17.12 12.54
C PHE A 358 -7.52 -17.43 13.46
N THR A 359 -7.45 -18.58 14.14
CA THR A 359 -8.43 -19.01 15.14
C THR A 359 -8.21 -18.36 16.51
N SER A 360 -6.98 -17.89 16.78
CA SER A 360 -6.65 -17.07 17.95
C SER A 360 -5.63 -16.00 17.58
N LEU A 361 -5.81 -14.80 18.17
CA LEU A 361 -4.88 -13.68 18.05
C LEU A 361 -4.75 -12.99 19.42
N PRO A 362 -3.52 -12.68 19.89
CA PRO A 362 -3.30 -11.90 21.10
C PRO A 362 -3.72 -10.44 20.90
N GLU A 363 -4.22 -9.80 21.96
CA GLU A 363 -4.63 -8.38 21.93
C GLU A 363 -3.42 -7.44 22.04
N GLU A 364 -2.34 -7.89 22.70
CA GLU A 364 -1.15 -7.10 22.99
C GLU A 364 -0.35 -6.75 21.73
N VAL A 365 -0.39 -7.63 20.72
CA VAL A 365 0.42 -7.50 19.51
C VAL A 365 -0.43 -7.73 18.28
N ALA A 366 -0.66 -6.66 17.51
CA ALA A 366 -1.34 -6.77 16.23
C ALA A 366 -0.49 -7.55 15.21
N LEU A 367 -1.07 -8.57 14.57
CA LEU A 367 -0.43 -9.41 13.54
C LEU A 367 0.27 -8.58 12.44
N ARG A 368 -0.37 -7.51 11.97
CA ARG A 368 0.17 -6.61 10.93
C ARG A 368 1.40 -5.80 11.36
N SER A 369 1.70 -5.76 12.66
CA SER A 369 2.89 -5.10 13.20
C SER A 369 4.09 -6.02 13.28
N LEU A 370 3.91 -7.33 13.07
CA LEU A 370 5.00 -8.30 13.08
C LEU A 370 5.88 -8.12 11.85
N LEU A 371 7.18 -7.98 12.08
CA LEU A 371 8.22 -7.92 11.05
C LEU A 371 9.22 -9.04 11.31
N PRO A 372 8.84 -10.32 11.12
CA PRO A 372 9.74 -11.43 11.35
C PRO A 372 10.95 -11.32 10.42
N LYS A 373 12.14 -11.64 10.94
CA LYS A 373 13.34 -11.70 10.11
C LYS A 373 13.17 -12.85 9.12
N MET A 374 13.58 -12.67 7.86
CA MET A 374 13.51 -13.73 6.83
C MET A 374 14.62 -14.78 7.03
N SER A 375 14.55 -15.49 8.16
CA SER A 375 15.46 -16.57 8.56
C SER A 375 14.65 -17.73 9.14
N THR A 376 15.13 -18.96 9.03
CA THR A 376 14.45 -20.09 9.68
C THR A 376 15.41 -21.25 9.90
N VAL A 377 15.13 -22.04 10.93
CA VAL A 377 15.73 -23.36 11.14
C VAL A 377 14.66 -24.40 10.81
N VAL A 378 15.03 -25.38 9.98
CA VAL A 378 14.07 -26.37 9.45
C VAL A 378 14.29 -27.73 10.10
N TYR A 379 13.18 -28.35 10.49
CA TYR A 379 13.09 -29.67 11.09
C TYR A 379 12.27 -30.60 10.22
N ARG A 380 12.74 -31.83 10.06
CA ARG A 380 11.94 -32.93 9.54
C ARG A 380 11.21 -33.55 10.72
N THR A 381 9.90 -33.69 10.59
CA THR A 381 9.04 -34.31 11.60
C THR A 381 8.84 -35.79 11.27
N ALA A 382 8.79 -36.65 12.29
CA ALA A 382 8.57 -38.09 12.12
C ALA A 382 7.09 -38.46 11.96
N SER A 383 6.18 -37.57 12.38
CA SER A 383 4.74 -37.78 12.39
C SER A 383 4.01 -36.54 11.83
N ASP A 384 2.69 -36.66 11.67
CA ASP A 384 1.82 -35.53 11.30
C ASP A 384 1.31 -34.75 12.53
N ASN A 385 1.91 -34.98 13.70
CA ASN A 385 1.56 -34.27 14.93
C ASN A 385 1.97 -32.80 14.81
N TRP A 386 1.03 -31.94 15.15
CA TRP A 386 1.21 -30.49 15.22
C TRP A 386 0.30 -29.98 16.33
N ASP A 387 0.89 -29.69 17.48
CA ASP A 387 0.22 -29.13 18.63
C ASP A 387 0.91 -27.83 19.08
N PRO A 388 0.53 -26.70 18.46
CA PRO A 388 1.13 -25.40 18.77
C PRO A 388 0.76 -24.88 20.16
N HIS A 389 -0.26 -25.42 20.83
CA HIS A 389 -0.60 -25.01 22.20
C HIS A 389 0.51 -25.37 23.18
N ASN A 390 1.35 -26.37 22.85
CA ASN A 390 2.53 -26.73 23.65
C ASN A 390 3.58 -25.61 23.71
N LEU A 391 3.47 -24.55 22.91
CA LEU A 391 4.25 -23.32 23.11
C LEU A 391 4.00 -22.71 24.50
N ILE A 392 2.76 -22.80 25.01
CA ILE A 392 2.37 -22.25 26.30
C ILE A 392 3.06 -23.02 27.43
N GLU A 393 3.04 -24.35 27.37
CA GLU A 393 3.71 -25.19 28.36
C GLU A 393 5.23 -25.09 28.26
N PHE A 394 5.78 -25.00 27.05
CA PHE A 394 7.23 -24.95 26.82
C PHE A 394 7.88 -23.70 27.39
N PHE A 395 7.31 -22.52 27.12
CA PHE A 395 7.84 -21.24 27.64
C PHE A 395 7.31 -20.91 29.04
N GLY A 396 6.11 -21.39 29.37
CA GLY A 396 5.36 -21.02 30.55
C GLY A 396 4.56 -19.73 30.35
N GLU A 397 3.31 -19.72 30.85
CA GLU A 397 2.38 -18.60 30.71
C GLU A 397 2.97 -17.25 31.18
N GLY A 398 3.77 -17.26 32.25
CA GLY A 398 4.35 -16.05 32.82
C GLY A 398 5.44 -15.38 31.97
N GLN A 399 5.98 -16.07 30.96
CA GLN A 399 6.96 -15.51 30.03
C GLN A 399 6.32 -15.07 28.71
N LEU A 400 5.07 -15.45 28.46
CA LEU A 400 4.38 -15.11 27.22
C LEU A 400 3.73 -13.73 27.33
N LEU A 401 4.20 -12.80 26.50
CA LEU A 401 3.51 -11.51 26.31
C LEU A 401 2.20 -11.69 25.53
N THR A 402 2.11 -12.73 24.72
CA THR A 402 0.96 -13.00 23.83
C THR A 402 0.22 -14.24 24.32
N LEU A 403 -0.87 -14.04 25.05
CA LEU A 403 -1.76 -15.11 25.50
C LEU A 403 -3.22 -14.71 25.22
N PRO A 404 -3.95 -15.43 24.34
CA PRO A 404 -3.55 -16.65 23.64
C PRO A 404 -2.45 -16.41 22.59
N ILE A 405 -1.74 -17.48 22.21
CA ILE A 405 -0.81 -17.43 21.07
C ILE A 405 -1.56 -17.09 19.77
N GLY A 406 -0.85 -16.54 18.80
CA GLY A 406 -1.42 -16.35 17.47
C GLY A 406 -1.42 -17.67 16.71
N LEU A 407 -2.59 -18.20 16.36
CA LEU A 407 -2.73 -19.52 15.74
C LEU A 407 -3.58 -19.45 14.47
N ASN A 408 -3.05 -20.01 13.38
CA ASN A 408 -3.78 -20.32 12.15
C ASN A 408 -3.58 -21.80 11.85
N GLU A 409 -4.51 -22.64 12.33
CA GLU A 409 -4.40 -24.11 12.22
C GLU A 409 -4.40 -24.60 10.77
N ALA A 410 -5.20 -23.96 9.91
CA ALA A 410 -5.36 -24.33 8.52
C ALA A 410 -4.08 -24.05 7.71
N ALA A 411 -3.44 -22.91 7.96
CA ALA A 411 -2.15 -22.57 7.38
C ALA A 411 -0.97 -23.27 8.08
N GLY A 412 -1.20 -23.95 9.21
CA GLY A 412 -0.15 -24.58 10.00
C GLY A 412 0.80 -23.57 10.65
N ILE A 413 0.31 -22.38 11.03
CA ILE A 413 1.15 -21.31 11.59
C ILE A 413 0.80 -21.07 13.04
N ALA A 414 1.84 -20.91 13.87
CA ALA A 414 1.71 -20.42 15.24
C ALA A 414 2.79 -19.40 15.54
N TRP A 415 2.48 -18.38 16.35
CA TRP A 415 3.46 -17.39 16.78
C TRP A 415 3.19 -16.89 18.19
N CYS A 416 4.26 -16.50 18.87
CA CYS A 416 4.20 -15.91 20.20
C CYS A 416 5.36 -14.94 20.44
N VAL A 417 5.19 -14.02 21.38
CA VAL A 417 6.26 -13.15 21.89
C VAL A 417 6.61 -13.57 23.31
N VAL A 418 7.89 -13.87 23.52
CA VAL A 418 8.43 -14.36 24.80
C VAL A 418 9.27 -13.25 25.44
N GLU A 419 9.03 -12.96 26.71
CA GLU A 419 9.87 -12.11 27.55
C GLU A 419 11.02 -12.94 28.14
N ASN A 420 12.24 -12.60 27.75
CA ASN A 420 13.46 -13.19 28.28
C ASN A 420 14.16 -12.21 29.22
N ARG A 421 14.64 -12.72 30.35
CA ARG A 421 15.39 -11.95 31.35
C ARG A 421 16.80 -12.50 31.45
N HIS A 422 17.78 -11.63 31.28
CA HIS A 422 19.19 -11.97 31.28
C HIS A 422 19.97 -11.08 32.25
N ASP A 423 21.07 -11.61 32.76
CA ASP A 423 22.06 -10.79 33.45
C ASP A 423 22.70 -9.79 32.48
N VAL A 424 23.02 -8.58 32.97
CA VAL A 424 23.67 -7.57 32.15
C VAL A 424 25.11 -7.97 31.79
N ARG A 425 25.46 -7.92 30.50
CA ARG A 425 26.77 -8.38 30.00
C ARG A 425 27.99 -7.62 30.52
N TRP A 426 27.78 -6.43 31.11
CA TRP A 426 28.85 -5.53 31.56
C TRP A 426 29.10 -5.55 33.08
N GLY A 427 28.36 -6.36 33.85
CA GLY A 427 28.60 -6.49 35.29
C GLY A 427 27.76 -7.57 35.97
N GLU A 428 28.26 -8.11 37.08
CA GLU A 428 27.53 -9.07 37.90
C GLU A 428 26.74 -8.33 38.99
N LEU A 429 25.48 -7.98 38.70
CA LEU A 429 24.61 -7.24 39.62
C LEU A 429 23.33 -8.04 39.88
N LYS A 430 23.04 -8.36 41.14
CA LYS A 430 21.81 -9.09 41.53
C LYS A 430 20.51 -8.29 41.39
N THR A 431 20.60 -7.01 41.05
CA THR A 431 19.47 -6.07 41.03
C THR A 431 19.14 -5.54 39.64
N ILE A 432 19.95 -5.85 38.62
CA ILE A 432 19.76 -5.33 37.28
C ILE A 432 19.72 -6.49 36.30
N GLU A 433 18.55 -6.63 35.65
CA GLU A 433 18.32 -7.58 34.58
C GLU A 433 18.10 -6.82 33.26
N GLU A 434 18.57 -7.38 32.16
CA GLU A 434 18.22 -6.96 30.81
C GLU A 434 17.01 -7.79 30.35
N ILE A 435 15.93 -7.10 29.96
CA ILE A 435 14.72 -7.74 29.45
C ILE A 435 14.72 -7.61 27.92
N SER A 436 14.61 -8.74 27.23
CA SER A 436 14.42 -8.81 25.78
C SER A 436 13.08 -9.45 25.44
N TYR A 437 12.49 -9.04 24.32
CA TYR A 437 11.27 -9.66 23.78
C TYR A 437 11.61 -10.32 22.46
N GLU A 438 11.28 -11.60 22.34
CA GLU A 438 11.59 -12.42 21.18
C GLU A 438 10.33 -12.95 20.52
N LEU A 439 10.18 -12.66 19.22
CA LEU A 439 9.13 -13.22 18.39
C LEU A 439 9.56 -14.61 17.91
N TYR A 440 8.73 -15.61 18.20
CA TYR A 440 8.80 -16.95 17.62
C TYR A 440 7.69 -17.11 16.59
N VAL A 441 8.03 -17.56 15.39
CA VAL A 441 7.05 -17.92 14.33
C VAL A 441 7.34 -19.32 13.85
N LEU A 442 6.36 -20.20 13.99
CA LEU A 442 6.40 -21.58 13.57
C LEU A 442 5.49 -21.76 12.36
N TYR A 443 5.96 -22.51 11.37
CA TYR A 443 5.17 -22.93 10.22
C TYR A 443 5.35 -24.43 9.98
N TYR A 444 4.26 -25.17 9.95
CA TYR A 444 4.23 -26.62 9.75
C TYR A 444 3.63 -26.99 8.39
N ASP A 445 4.50 -27.43 7.49
CA ASP A 445 4.11 -27.97 6.18
C ASP A 445 3.75 -29.45 6.34
N ARG A 446 2.46 -29.73 6.50
CA ARG A 446 1.92 -31.10 6.63
C ARG A 446 2.26 -31.99 5.43
N ASN A 447 2.28 -31.43 4.22
CA ASN A 447 2.51 -32.20 2.99
C ASN A 447 3.96 -32.68 2.91
N ARG A 448 4.91 -31.84 3.34
CA ARG A 448 6.33 -32.17 3.34
C ARG A 448 6.83 -32.74 4.67
N LYS A 449 6.00 -32.71 5.73
CA LYS A 449 6.35 -33.05 7.11
C LYS A 449 7.53 -32.21 7.63
N LEU A 450 7.51 -30.91 7.32
CA LEU A 450 8.57 -29.97 7.68
C LEU A 450 8.05 -28.93 8.66
N LEU A 451 8.78 -28.73 9.76
CA LEU A 451 8.56 -27.65 10.71
C LEU A 451 9.63 -26.59 10.53
N TYR A 452 9.20 -25.36 10.29
CA TYR A 452 10.03 -24.17 10.14
C TYR A 452 9.90 -23.35 11.41
N ILE A 453 11.02 -23.02 12.04
CA ILE A 453 11.03 -22.19 13.26
C ILE A 453 11.86 -20.95 12.99
N ASN A 454 11.21 -19.79 13.08
CA ASN A 454 11.82 -18.47 13.06
C ASN A 454 11.85 -17.90 14.47
N ASN A 455 12.93 -17.19 14.79
CA ASN A 455 13.08 -16.42 16.02
C ASN A 455 13.77 -15.10 15.70
N SER A 456 13.30 -14.01 16.30
CA SER A 456 13.81 -12.65 16.05
C SER A 456 15.23 -12.38 16.57
N ALA A 457 15.70 -13.08 17.61
CA ALA A 457 17.08 -12.99 18.10
C ALA A 457 18.09 -13.62 17.11
N ASN A 458 17.62 -14.42 16.13
CA ASN A 458 18.43 -15.07 15.10
C ASN A 458 19.52 -16.02 15.65
N ASP A 459 19.44 -16.38 16.93
CA ASP A 459 20.32 -17.32 17.58
C ASP A 459 19.60 -18.65 17.82
N GLY A 460 20.35 -19.62 18.29
CA GLY A 460 19.82 -20.91 18.68
C GLY A 460 19.47 -21.89 17.55
N VAL A 461 19.19 -23.10 18.02
CA VAL A 461 18.50 -24.20 17.35
C VAL A 461 17.43 -24.67 18.33
N PHE A 462 16.27 -25.05 17.82
CA PHE A 462 15.03 -25.25 18.54
C PHE A 462 14.63 -26.74 18.57
N GLU A 463 15.56 -27.64 18.93
CA GLU A 463 15.32 -29.09 18.91
C GLU A 463 14.23 -29.51 19.92
N GLU A 464 14.35 -29.09 21.18
CA GLU A 464 13.34 -29.37 22.23
C GLU A 464 11.99 -28.74 21.92
N LEU A 465 11.99 -27.50 21.42
CA LEU A 465 10.77 -26.81 20.98
C LEU A 465 10.10 -27.56 19.83
N ALA A 466 10.87 -28.02 18.84
CA ALA A 466 10.36 -28.80 17.72
C ALA A 466 9.75 -30.13 18.19
N GLU A 467 10.38 -30.82 19.14
CA GLU A 467 9.81 -32.04 19.73
C GLU A 467 8.54 -31.77 20.54
N SER A 468 8.49 -30.65 21.26
CA SER A 468 7.30 -30.23 22.02
C SER A 468 6.07 -30.05 21.13
N VAL A 469 6.23 -29.35 20.00
CA VAL A 469 5.10 -29.01 19.11
C VAL A 469 4.81 -30.03 18.02
N ALA A 470 5.79 -30.84 17.59
CA ALA A 470 5.63 -31.82 16.50
C ALA A 470 5.83 -33.28 16.92
N GLY A 471 6.04 -33.51 18.23
CA GLY A 471 6.30 -34.83 18.80
C GLY A 471 7.75 -35.31 18.64
N PRO A 472 8.07 -36.44 19.31
CA PRO A 472 9.43 -36.97 19.34
C PRO A 472 9.92 -37.43 17.96
N GLY A 473 11.23 -37.41 17.76
CA GLY A 473 11.86 -37.84 16.51
C GLY A 473 11.96 -36.75 15.44
N SER A 474 11.72 -35.50 15.82
CA SER A 474 12.01 -34.34 14.99
C SER A 474 13.53 -34.17 14.81
N SER A 475 14.00 -34.05 13.57
CA SER A 475 15.43 -33.96 13.27
C SER A 475 15.74 -32.73 12.42
N ARG A 476 16.74 -31.96 12.84
CA ARG A 476 17.17 -30.75 12.14
C ARG A 476 17.95 -31.08 10.87
N PHE A 477 17.72 -30.31 9.80
CA PHE A 477 18.57 -30.38 8.62
C PHE A 477 19.96 -29.81 8.93
N THR A 478 21.01 -30.55 8.60
CA THR A 478 22.41 -30.17 8.87
C THR A 478 23.31 -30.57 7.70
N GLY A 479 24.53 -30.05 7.69
CA GLY A 479 25.51 -30.42 6.68
C GLY A 479 25.16 -29.89 5.29
N SER A 480 25.59 -30.63 4.27
CA SER A 480 25.35 -30.28 2.87
C SER A 480 23.88 -30.28 2.48
N THR A 481 23.01 -30.96 3.24
CA THR A 481 21.57 -31.02 2.94
C THR A 481 20.89 -29.67 3.05
N VAL A 482 21.44 -28.75 3.86
CA VAL A 482 20.89 -27.39 4.02
C VAL A 482 21.01 -26.59 2.73
N TYR A 483 22.06 -26.82 1.93
CA TYR A 483 22.28 -26.08 0.68
C TYR A 483 21.26 -26.41 -0.42
N ARG A 484 20.40 -27.42 -0.22
CA ARG A 484 19.27 -27.71 -1.12
C ARG A 484 18.27 -26.55 -1.23
N VAL A 485 18.29 -25.59 -0.30
CA VAL A 485 17.50 -24.35 -0.40
C VAL A 485 17.88 -23.50 -1.62
N MET A 486 19.05 -23.75 -2.22
CA MET A 486 19.56 -23.10 -3.43
C MET A 486 19.34 -23.92 -4.71
N ALA A 487 18.74 -25.12 -4.63
CA ALA A 487 18.73 -26.09 -5.73
C ALA A 487 17.94 -25.64 -6.97
N ASP A 488 16.97 -24.76 -6.79
CA ASP A 488 16.09 -24.23 -7.84
C ASP A 488 16.46 -22.79 -8.25
N ILE A 489 17.64 -22.31 -7.86
CA ILE A 489 18.15 -20.99 -8.24
C ILE A 489 19.00 -21.15 -9.50
N GLU A 490 18.48 -20.64 -10.61
CA GLU A 490 19.20 -20.55 -11.87
C GLU A 490 20.30 -19.49 -11.78
N ARG A 491 21.46 -19.78 -12.39
CA ARG A 491 22.62 -18.87 -12.40
C ARG A 491 23.02 -18.40 -11.00
N LEU A 492 23.04 -19.33 -10.04
CA LEU A 492 23.51 -19.04 -8.68
C LEU A 492 24.97 -18.57 -8.70
N VAL A 493 25.19 -17.33 -8.29
CA VAL A 493 26.51 -16.73 -8.11
C VAL A 493 26.75 -16.59 -6.60
N PRO A 494 27.63 -17.41 -6.00
CA PRO A 494 28.00 -17.27 -4.59
C PRO A 494 28.89 -16.04 -4.41
N THR A 495 28.48 -15.17 -3.49
CA THR A 495 29.17 -13.92 -3.16
C THR A 495 29.92 -14.01 -1.84
N ASN A 496 29.45 -14.84 -0.91
CA ASN A 496 30.12 -15.13 0.34
C ASN A 496 30.16 -16.62 0.60
N VAL A 497 31.35 -17.19 0.81
CA VAL A 497 31.53 -18.60 1.16
C VAL A 497 32.48 -18.72 2.34
N GLY A 498 31.97 -19.20 3.47
CA GLY A 498 32.76 -19.65 4.60
C GLY A 498 33.19 -21.10 4.39
N VAL A 499 34.46 -21.40 4.62
CA VAL A 499 35.02 -22.74 4.52
C VAL A 499 35.84 -23.10 5.75
N ILE A 500 35.72 -24.36 6.16
CA ILE A 500 36.56 -24.98 7.17
C ILE A 500 37.56 -25.90 6.48
N ASP A 501 38.82 -25.79 6.87
CA ASP A 501 39.88 -26.70 6.46
C ASP A 501 40.19 -27.64 7.64
N ALA A 502 39.95 -28.94 7.45
CA ALA A 502 40.20 -29.96 8.47
C ALA A 502 41.69 -30.34 8.58
N HIS A 503 42.51 -29.99 7.58
CA HIS A 503 43.92 -30.39 7.48
C HIS A 503 44.89 -29.25 7.84
N ASP A 504 44.43 -28.00 7.82
CA ASP A 504 45.22 -26.84 8.24
C ASP A 504 45.10 -26.59 9.76
N GLN A 505 46.19 -26.82 10.50
CA GLN A 505 46.26 -26.60 11.94
C GLN A 505 46.24 -25.11 12.34
N PHE A 506 46.56 -24.19 11.43
CA PHE A 506 46.69 -22.75 11.72
C PHE A 506 45.52 -21.93 11.19
N ARG A 507 44.90 -22.31 10.06
CA ARG A 507 43.73 -21.63 9.48
C ARG A 507 42.54 -22.57 9.31
N ARG A 508 41.90 -22.90 10.44
CA ARG A 508 40.72 -23.78 10.47
C ARG A 508 39.46 -23.17 9.84
N PHE A 509 39.35 -21.85 9.77
CA PHE A 509 38.20 -21.17 9.16
C PHE A 509 38.68 -20.01 8.29
N SER A 510 38.10 -19.86 7.10
CA SER A 510 38.29 -18.71 6.23
C SER A 510 36.99 -18.30 5.53
N MET A 511 36.84 -17.00 5.28
CA MET A 511 35.69 -16.41 4.59
C MET A 511 36.15 -15.80 3.28
N HIS A 512 35.50 -16.19 2.18
CA HIS A 512 35.76 -15.68 0.84
C HIS A 512 34.60 -14.78 0.42
N VAL A 513 34.92 -13.56 0.00
CA VAL A 513 33.95 -12.51 -0.34
C VAL A 513 34.32 -11.93 -1.71
N GLY A 514 33.36 -11.86 -2.62
CA GLY A 514 33.59 -11.32 -3.97
C GLY A 514 32.33 -11.23 -4.82
N SER A 515 32.47 -10.69 -6.03
CA SER A 515 31.38 -10.62 -7.02
C SER A 515 31.01 -12.00 -7.56
N ASP A 516 31.97 -12.91 -7.61
CA ASP A 516 31.80 -14.34 -7.87
C ASP A 516 32.94 -15.11 -7.19
N VAL A 517 32.61 -15.83 -6.12
CA VAL A 517 33.60 -16.59 -5.35
C VAL A 517 34.05 -17.84 -6.11
N THR A 518 33.25 -18.40 -7.03
CA THR A 518 33.62 -19.61 -7.77
C THR A 518 34.84 -19.40 -8.65
N ALA A 519 35.00 -18.21 -9.23
CA ALA A 519 36.14 -17.86 -10.07
C ALA A 519 37.49 -17.80 -9.30
N SER A 520 37.44 -17.77 -7.96
CA SER A 520 38.62 -17.66 -7.09
C SER A 520 39.06 -18.97 -6.43
N PHE A 521 38.29 -20.06 -6.54
CA PHE A 521 38.65 -21.37 -5.99
C PHE A 521 39.44 -22.21 -7.01
N SER A 522 40.63 -22.65 -6.64
CA SER A 522 41.36 -23.66 -7.42
C SER A 522 40.74 -25.07 -7.23
N GLN A 523 40.77 -25.93 -8.25
CA GLN A 523 40.25 -27.31 -8.14
C GLN A 523 40.90 -28.12 -6.99
N ALA A 524 42.13 -27.79 -6.61
CA ALA A 524 42.84 -28.41 -5.49
C ALA A 524 42.26 -28.02 -4.11
N GLU A 525 41.73 -26.80 -3.96
CA GLU A 525 41.15 -26.32 -2.70
C GLU A 525 39.69 -26.77 -2.50
N ALA A 526 39.00 -27.13 -3.58
CA ALA A 526 37.62 -27.62 -3.52
C ALA A 526 37.52 -29.04 -2.91
N GLY A 527 38.60 -29.82 -2.95
CA GLY A 527 38.61 -31.22 -2.48
C GLY A 527 38.87 -31.42 -0.99
N THR A 528 39.47 -30.44 -0.29
CA THR A 528 39.90 -30.58 1.12
C THR A 528 39.10 -29.71 2.10
N LYS A 529 38.31 -28.75 1.61
CA LYS A 529 37.59 -27.76 2.41
C LYS A 529 36.10 -28.06 2.47
N SER A 530 35.51 -27.94 3.65
CA SER A 530 34.05 -28.08 3.85
C SER A 530 33.38 -26.73 3.94
N GLN A 531 32.32 -26.52 3.15
CA GLN A 531 31.53 -25.29 3.19
C GLN A 531 30.80 -25.17 4.53
N THR A 532 30.73 -23.96 5.07
CA THR A 532 30.00 -23.66 6.32
C THR A 532 28.81 -22.77 6.04
N ASN A 533 29.06 -21.55 5.56
CA ASN A 533 28.02 -20.60 5.21
C ASN A 533 28.17 -20.25 3.73
N ILE A 534 27.07 -20.29 2.99
CA ILE A 534 27.03 -19.87 1.58
C ILE A 534 25.99 -18.76 1.49
N SER A 535 26.34 -17.68 0.81
CA SER A 535 25.40 -16.67 0.34
C SER A 535 25.59 -16.49 -1.15
N GLY A 536 24.50 -16.46 -1.90
CA GLY A 536 24.55 -16.27 -3.34
C GLY A 536 23.26 -15.68 -3.88
N GLY A 537 23.39 -15.04 -5.04
CA GLY A 537 22.27 -14.49 -5.79
C GLY A 537 22.09 -15.19 -7.13
N GLY A 538 20.87 -15.31 -7.61
CA GLY A 538 20.56 -15.86 -8.92
C GLY A 538 19.13 -15.53 -9.32
N PHE A 539 18.50 -16.39 -10.09
CA PHE A 539 17.14 -16.20 -10.59
C PHE A 539 16.26 -17.40 -10.26
N ARG A 540 15.03 -17.15 -9.79
CA ARG A 540 13.98 -18.15 -9.62
C ARG A 540 12.74 -17.63 -10.32
N ASN A 541 12.20 -18.39 -11.27
CA ASN A 541 11.05 -17.97 -12.10
C ASN A 541 11.25 -16.59 -12.78
N GLY A 542 12.48 -16.30 -13.22
CA GLY A 542 12.84 -15.01 -13.85
C GLY A 542 13.02 -13.85 -12.87
N GLU A 543 12.79 -14.04 -11.57
CA GLU A 543 13.00 -13.02 -10.55
C GLU A 543 14.36 -13.17 -9.88
N ARG A 544 15.04 -12.05 -9.64
CA ARG A 544 16.31 -12.06 -8.92
C ARG A 544 16.06 -12.41 -7.45
N VAL A 545 16.73 -13.46 -6.98
CA VAL A 545 16.66 -13.91 -5.58
C VAL A 545 18.04 -13.95 -4.97
N SER A 546 18.11 -13.74 -3.67
CA SER A 546 19.31 -13.93 -2.87
C SER A 546 18.97 -14.83 -1.70
N ILE A 547 19.84 -15.79 -1.42
CA ILE A 547 19.64 -16.71 -0.30
C ILE A 547 20.99 -17.05 0.33
N SER A 548 20.92 -17.30 1.62
CA SER A 548 22.04 -17.72 2.43
C SER A 548 21.65 -18.95 3.25
N ALA A 549 22.63 -19.80 3.51
CA ALA A 549 22.45 -21.03 4.25
C ALA A 549 23.70 -21.33 5.08
N SER A 550 23.49 -21.90 6.27
CA SER A 550 24.53 -22.34 7.18
C SER A 550 24.46 -23.85 7.38
N LEU A 551 25.61 -24.50 7.47
CA LEU A 551 25.77 -25.92 7.79
C LEU A 551 25.07 -26.30 9.11
N LYS A 552 24.84 -25.32 10.01
CA LYS A 552 24.05 -25.46 11.23
C LYS A 552 22.52 -25.50 11.00
N GLY A 553 22.03 -25.64 9.77
CA GLY A 553 20.59 -25.83 9.50
C GLY A 553 19.75 -24.57 9.38
N ARG A 554 20.38 -23.40 9.34
CA ARG A 554 19.68 -22.11 9.18
C ARG A 554 19.73 -21.64 7.72
N GLY A 555 18.58 -21.28 7.17
CA GLY A 555 18.47 -20.55 5.91
C GLY A 555 18.00 -19.12 6.17
N TRP A 556 18.42 -18.16 5.34
CA TRP A 556 17.95 -16.78 5.41
C TRP A 556 18.07 -16.04 4.08
N VAL A 557 17.31 -14.97 3.93
CA VAL A 557 17.48 -14.00 2.85
C VAL A 557 18.37 -12.87 3.37
N PRO A 558 19.53 -12.59 2.75
CA PRO A 558 20.33 -11.42 3.12
C PRO A 558 19.56 -10.14 2.79
N GLY A 559 19.51 -9.23 3.77
CA GLY A 559 18.76 -7.97 3.70
C GLY A 559 19.36 -6.91 2.79
#